data_AF-A0A061FS10-F1
#
_entry.id   AF-A0A061FS10-F1
#
_cell.length_a   1.000
_cell.length_b   1.000
_cell.length_c   1.000
_cell.angle_alpha   90.00
_cell.angle_beta   90.00
_cell.angle_gamma   90.00
#
_symmetry.space_group_name_H-M   'P 1'
#
loop_
_entity.id
_entity.type
_entity.pdbx_description
1 polymer ?
#
loop_
_entity_poly.entity_id
_entity_poly.type
_entity_poly.pdbx_seq_one_letter_code
_entity_poly.pdbx_strand_id
1 'polypeptide(L)'
;MANFFSKAEVTSSGRPVLLRSEVECHLLSSVDLEPEDHHNFSPLKSGLLILTTHRLLWLPSSSASTPTSAAAIPLPAISHIFSSKKSLKSMFHSPRIRFQVLVSPDGRVFDPGSGSGSGSGLGSRSVVLTAVVRGKGDCDGFLGKFWDSWRARAWETNETSGSGSSSVSGSGTGTGTGTGTGGGLYSSDGSVRMVGVAGILRKEQELWESTDKSLQDAFQDLNALMSKAKEMVMLAEKMRQKLLSGTNSQASATNDEDMGSKEEMQDWLLSVGIISPVTKESAGALYHQQLSRQLADFVRTPLERAGGMINLIDVYCLFNRARGTGFC
;
A
#
# COMPACT_ATOMS: atom_id res chain seq x y z
N MET A 1 15.58 17.93 18.61
CA MET A 1 14.95 17.51 17.35
C MET A 1 13.47 17.31 17.65
N ALA A 2 12.57 18.04 16.99
CA ALA A 2 11.14 17.95 17.30
C ALA A 2 10.61 16.54 16.98
N ASN A 3 9.75 15.99 17.84
CA ASN A 3 9.14 14.68 17.61
C ASN A 3 8.18 14.78 16.42
N PHE A 4 8.47 14.04 15.35
CA PHE A 4 7.65 13.99 14.14
C PHE A 4 6.28 13.35 14.40
N PHE A 5 6.25 12.34 15.27
CA PHE A 5 5.03 11.65 15.67
C PHE A 5 4.45 12.20 16.97
N SER A 6 3.14 12.12 17.10
CA SER A 6 2.46 12.32 18.39
C SER A 6 2.88 11.23 19.38
N LYS A 7 3.13 11.60 20.63
CA LYS A 7 3.51 10.65 21.67
C LYS A 7 2.28 9.80 22.05
N ALA A 8 2.44 8.48 22.07
CA ALA A 8 1.41 7.58 22.58
C ALA A 8 1.55 7.40 24.09
N GLU A 9 0.42 7.40 24.79
CA GLU A 9 0.38 7.11 26.22
C GLU A 9 0.45 5.60 26.44
N VAL A 10 1.30 5.19 27.39
CA VAL A 10 1.49 3.80 27.78
C VAL A 10 1.34 3.67 29.29
N THR A 11 0.74 2.57 29.70
CA THR A 11 0.64 2.15 31.11
C THR A 11 2.02 1.78 31.67
N SER A 12 2.11 1.63 32.99
CA SER A 12 3.34 1.17 33.68
C SER A 12 3.82 -0.22 33.20
N SER A 13 2.92 -1.04 32.64
CA SER A 13 3.25 -2.34 32.05
C SER A 13 3.63 -2.25 30.55
N GLY A 14 3.74 -1.06 29.97
CA GLY A 14 4.08 -0.85 28.56
C GLY A 14 2.94 -1.10 27.57
N ARG A 15 1.70 -1.28 28.04
CA ARG A 15 0.52 -1.42 27.16
C ARG A 15 0.00 -0.04 26.75
N PRO A 16 -0.48 0.15 25.49
CA PRO A 16 -1.00 1.43 25.05
C PRO A 16 -2.31 1.77 25.76
N VAL A 17 -2.49 3.06 26.08
CA VAL A 17 -3.76 3.58 26.62
C VAL A 17 -4.66 3.95 25.45
N LEU A 18 -5.76 3.22 25.30
CA LEU A 18 -6.74 3.41 24.22
C LEU A 18 -7.75 4.51 24.58
N LEU A 19 -8.18 5.25 23.56
CA LEU A 19 -9.24 6.26 23.65
C LEU A 19 -10.61 5.59 23.90
N ARG A 20 -11.59 6.39 24.34
CA ARG A 20 -12.98 5.93 24.50
C ARG A 20 -13.51 5.50 23.13
N SER A 21 -13.99 4.26 22.99
CA SER A 21 -14.36 3.58 21.72
C SER A 21 -13.22 3.18 20.75
N GLU A 22 -11.97 3.34 21.15
CA GLU A 22 -10.84 2.80 20.38
C GLU A 22 -10.68 1.30 20.66
N VAL A 23 -10.62 0.49 19.60
CA VAL A 23 -10.49 -0.97 19.69
C VAL A 23 -9.26 -1.40 18.90
N GLU A 24 -8.52 -2.37 19.43
CA GLU A 24 -7.39 -3.00 18.74
C GLU A 24 -7.89 -3.94 17.63
N CYS A 25 -7.37 -3.76 16.41
CA CYS A 25 -7.78 -4.52 15.24
C CYS A 25 -6.76 -5.61 14.87
N HIS A 26 -5.46 -5.30 14.93
CA HIS A 26 -4.39 -6.22 14.58
C HIS A 26 -3.03 -5.74 15.10
N LEU A 27 -2.05 -6.64 15.23
CA LEU A 27 -0.69 -6.32 15.66
C LEU A 27 0.36 -7.00 14.79
N LEU A 28 1.52 -6.34 14.66
CA LEU A 28 2.72 -6.86 14.00
C LEU A 28 3.94 -6.63 14.89
N SER A 29 4.73 -7.68 15.08
CA SER A 29 5.95 -7.64 15.88
C SER A 29 7.18 -7.34 15.03
N SER A 30 8.21 -6.74 15.65
CA SER A 30 9.50 -6.43 15.03
C SER A 30 9.34 -5.62 13.73
N VAL A 31 8.60 -4.51 13.83
CA VAL A 31 8.36 -3.59 12.73
C VAL A 31 9.28 -2.37 12.85
N ASP A 32 9.94 -2.05 11.74
CA ASP A 32 10.63 -0.78 11.57
C ASP A 32 9.71 0.21 10.84
N LEU A 33 9.62 1.45 11.33
CA LEU A 33 9.00 2.56 10.61
C LEU A 33 10.09 3.47 10.07
N GLU A 34 10.19 3.50 8.74
CA GLU A 34 11.19 4.26 7.99
C GLU A 34 10.47 5.31 7.13
N PRO A 35 10.91 6.58 7.15
CA PRO A 35 10.51 7.51 6.09
C PRO A 35 11.20 7.10 4.80
N GLU A 36 10.52 7.28 3.68
CA GLU A 36 11.14 7.16 2.36
C GLU A 36 12.16 8.28 2.12
N ASP A 37 11.88 9.48 2.64
CA ASP A 37 12.79 10.61 2.65
C ASP A 37 13.52 10.71 4.00
N HIS A 38 14.82 10.37 4.02
CA HIS A 38 15.65 10.30 5.23
C HIS A 38 15.79 11.63 6.02
N HIS A 39 15.20 12.72 5.55
CA HIS A 39 15.28 14.05 6.15
C HIS A 39 14.16 14.35 7.17
N ASN A 40 13.15 13.48 7.29
CA ASN A 40 11.91 13.82 8.00
C ASN A 40 11.91 13.40 9.48
N PHE A 41 12.45 12.22 9.81
CA PHE A 41 12.61 11.76 11.20
C PHE A 41 13.58 10.58 11.29
N SER A 42 14.08 10.32 12.50
CA SER A 42 14.90 9.14 12.78
C SER A 42 14.04 7.87 12.75
N PRO A 43 14.41 6.84 11.97
CA PRO A 43 13.58 5.65 11.82
C PRO A 43 13.36 4.95 13.16
N LEU A 44 12.12 4.53 13.41
CA LEU A 44 11.76 3.75 14.59
C LEU A 44 12.05 2.28 14.29
N LYS A 45 12.80 1.60 15.16
CA LYS A 45 13.35 0.27 14.87
C LYS A 45 12.86 -0.79 15.84
N SER A 46 12.52 -1.96 15.31
CA SER A 46 12.21 -3.18 16.07
C SER A 46 11.12 -2.99 17.12
N GLY A 47 10.02 -2.32 16.76
CA GLY A 47 8.89 -2.10 17.66
C GLY A 47 7.71 -3.03 17.41
N LEU A 48 6.73 -2.96 18.29
CA LEU A 48 5.40 -3.54 18.12
C LEU A 48 4.50 -2.50 17.44
N LEU A 49 4.02 -2.80 16.24
CA LEU A 49 3.04 -1.98 15.52
C LEU A 49 1.65 -2.53 15.80
N ILE A 50 0.78 -1.67 16.33
CA ILE A 50 -0.61 -2.00 16.70
C ILE A 50 -1.52 -1.12 15.85
N LEU A 51 -2.43 -1.77 15.13
CA LEU A 51 -3.52 -1.10 14.43
C LEU A 51 -4.74 -1.06 15.35
N THR A 52 -5.26 0.14 15.56
CA THR A 52 -6.56 0.35 16.21
C THR A 52 -7.56 0.93 15.21
N THR A 53 -8.82 1.06 15.64
CA THR A 53 -9.86 1.75 14.87
C THR A 53 -9.59 3.23 14.65
N HIS A 54 -8.65 3.84 15.38
CA HIS A 54 -8.42 5.30 15.36
C HIS A 54 -7.00 5.70 14.94
N ARG A 55 -5.99 4.85 15.19
CA ARG A 55 -4.57 5.18 14.95
C ARG A 55 -3.71 3.93 14.78
N LEU A 56 -2.56 4.13 14.14
CA LEU A 56 -1.43 3.21 14.23
C LEU A 56 -0.58 3.60 15.43
N LEU A 57 -0.32 2.65 16.32
CA LEU A 57 0.52 2.81 17.49
C LEU A 57 1.81 2.03 17.28
N TRP A 58 2.94 2.68 17.51
CA TRP A 58 4.24 2.02 17.52
C TRP A 58 4.81 2.08 18.93
N LEU A 59 5.11 0.90 19.47
CA LEU A 59 5.70 0.76 20.80
C LEU A 59 7.14 0.25 20.68
N PRO A 60 8.10 0.86 21.38
CA PRO A 60 9.47 0.37 21.39
C PRO A 60 9.51 -1.04 22.00
N SER A 61 10.31 -1.94 21.41
CA SER A 61 10.64 -3.19 22.08
C SER A 61 11.53 -2.90 23.29
N SER A 62 11.33 -3.64 24.38
CA SER A 62 12.16 -3.56 25.60
C SER A 62 13.65 -3.88 25.35
N SER A 63 14.00 -4.39 24.17
CA SER A 63 15.36 -4.70 23.73
C SER A 63 16.04 -3.58 22.93
N ALA A 64 15.39 -2.44 22.72
CA ALA A 64 15.93 -1.34 21.91
C ALA A 64 17.07 -0.61 22.66
N SER A 65 18.18 -0.34 21.96
CA SER A 65 19.36 0.34 22.50
C SER A 65 19.18 1.86 22.68
N THR A 66 18.14 2.44 22.08
CA THR A 66 17.79 3.86 22.21
C THR A 66 16.42 4.02 22.86
N PRO A 67 16.26 4.91 23.87
CA PRO A 67 14.97 5.19 24.49
C PRO A 67 14.09 5.96 23.51
N THR A 68 13.41 5.23 22.62
CA THR A 68 12.40 5.77 21.74
C THR A 68 11.07 5.77 22.47
N SER A 69 10.39 6.92 22.51
CA SER A 69 9.05 6.99 23.09
C SER A 69 8.05 6.31 22.17
N ALA A 70 6.97 5.77 22.75
CA ALA A 70 5.84 5.26 22.00
C ALA A 70 5.26 6.36 21.09
N ALA A 71 4.94 6.00 19.85
CA ALA A 71 4.49 6.90 18.81
C ALA A 71 3.07 6.55 18.34
N ALA A 72 2.30 7.57 17.97
CA ALA A 72 0.96 7.44 17.42
C ALA A 72 0.88 8.16 16.07
N ILE A 73 0.22 7.51 15.11
CA ILE A 73 -0.13 8.06 13.80
C ILE A 73 -1.65 7.96 13.68
N PRO A 74 -2.40 9.07 13.77
CA PRO A 74 -3.85 9.07 13.57
C PRO A 74 -4.20 8.51 12.19
N LEU A 75 -5.18 7.60 12.11
CA LEU A 75 -5.72 7.15 10.82
C LEU A 75 -6.27 8.30 9.95
N PRO A 76 -6.91 9.36 10.49
CA PRO A 76 -7.31 10.50 9.65
C PRO A 76 -6.12 11.26 9.04
N ALA A 77 -4.92 11.13 9.59
CA ALA A 77 -3.72 11.72 9.00
C ALA A 77 -3.25 10.95 7.76
N ILE A 78 -3.72 9.73 7.54
CA ILE A 78 -3.28 8.86 6.44
C ILE A 78 -4.09 9.21 5.21
N SER A 79 -3.42 9.73 4.17
CA SER A 79 -4.06 10.13 2.91
C SER A 79 -4.17 8.99 1.92
N HIS A 80 -3.21 8.05 1.93
CA HIS A 80 -3.15 6.97 0.95
C HIS A 80 -2.45 5.75 1.53
N ILE A 81 -2.97 4.55 1.25
CA ILE A 81 -2.33 3.28 1.58
C ILE A 81 -1.94 2.62 0.24
N PHE A 82 -0.68 2.23 0.08
CA PHE A 82 -0.20 1.63 -1.17
C PHE A 82 -0.48 0.12 -1.19
N SER A 83 -0.89 -0.38 -2.35
CA SER A 83 -1.00 -1.83 -2.58
C SER A 83 0.37 -2.50 -2.54
N SER A 84 0.47 -3.62 -1.86
CA SER A 84 1.63 -4.52 -1.92
C SER A 84 1.82 -5.01 -3.37
N LYS A 85 2.93 -4.62 -4.02
CA LYS A 85 3.33 -5.17 -5.33
C LYS A 85 4.01 -6.51 -5.10
N LYS A 86 3.28 -7.61 -5.30
CA LYS A 86 3.81 -8.98 -5.21
C LYS A 86 4.74 -9.26 -6.41
N SER A 87 5.96 -8.76 -6.34
CA SER A 87 7.05 -9.04 -7.29
C SER A 87 7.87 -10.24 -6.81
N LEU A 88 8.43 -11.02 -7.74
CA LEU A 88 9.39 -12.10 -7.42
C LEU A 88 10.56 -11.63 -6.53
N LYS A 89 10.93 -10.34 -6.60
CA LYS A 89 11.96 -9.72 -5.73
C LYS A 89 11.51 -9.53 -4.27
N SER A 90 10.20 -9.52 -4.02
CA SER A 90 9.60 -9.41 -2.68
C SER A 90 9.76 -10.68 -1.85
N MET A 91 10.10 -11.83 -2.46
CA MET A 91 10.33 -13.08 -1.71
C MET A 91 11.66 -13.08 -0.94
N PHE A 92 12.60 -12.20 -1.32
CA PHE A 92 13.93 -12.10 -0.70
C PHE A 92 14.07 -10.93 0.28
N HIS A 93 13.00 -10.16 0.46
CA HIS A 93 12.99 -8.98 1.32
C HIS A 93 11.86 -9.07 2.33
N SER A 94 12.08 -8.49 3.50
CA SER A 94 11.03 -8.30 4.51
C SER A 94 9.79 -7.62 3.89
N PRO A 95 8.57 -8.08 4.21
CA PRO A 95 7.34 -7.44 3.77
C PRO A 95 7.31 -5.96 4.13
N ARG A 96 6.80 -5.12 3.21
CA ARG A 96 6.74 -3.67 3.35
C ARG A 96 5.33 -3.17 3.14
N ILE A 97 4.80 -2.45 4.12
CA ILE A 97 3.53 -1.72 4.01
C ILE A 97 3.87 -0.25 3.85
N ARG A 98 3.49 0.34 2.72
CA ARG A 98 3.70 1.76 2.44
C ARG A 98 2.39 2.51 2.61
N PHE A 99 2.46 3.68 3.23
CA PHE A 99 1.32 4.57 3.38
C PHE A 99 1.80 6.02 3.48
N GLN A 100 0.98 6.94 3.03
CA GLN A 100 1.26 8.36 2.98
C GLN A 100 0.50 9.07 4.10
N VAL A 101 1.20 9.95 4.81
CA VAL A 101 0.67 10.67 5.96
C VAL A 101 0.78 12.17 5.71
N LEU A 102 -0.27 12.89 6.04
CA LEU A 102 -0.32 14.34 6.03
C LEU A 102 0.51 14.88 7.20
N VAL A 103 1.25 15.94 6.93
CA VAL A 103 2.15 16.57 7.88
C VAL A 103 1.82 18.06 7.91
N SER A 104 1.61 18.55 9.13
CA SER A 104 1.34 19.95 9.41
C SER A 104 2.56 20.83 9.08
N PRO A 105 2.38 22.15 8.90
CA PRO A 105 3.46 23.09 8.57
C PRO A 105 4.55 23.18 9.65
N ASP A 106 4.23 22.86 10.91
CA ASP A 106 5.14 22.72 12.05
C ASP A 106 6.04 21.48 11.97
N GLY A 107 5.78 20.65 10.97
CA GLY A 107 6.54 19.48 10.61
C GLY A 107 6.15 18.20 11.32
N ARG A 108 5.01 18.17 12.02
CA ARG A 108 4.49 16.99 12.72
C ARG A 108 3.37 16.32 11.94
N VAL A 109 3.12 15.05 12.21
CA VAL A 109 1.95 14.33 11.65
C VAL A 109 0.67 15.12 11.95
N PHE A 110 -0.16 15.33 10.93
CA PHE A 110 -1.42 16.05 11.05
C PHE A 110 -2.33 15.36 12.06
N ASP A 111 -2.87 16.13 13.01
CA ASP A 111 -3.81 15.62 14.00
C ASP A 111 -5.06 16.51 14.01
N PRO A 112 -6.21 16.03 13.50
CA PRO A 112 -7.43 16.82 13.46
C PRO A 112 -8.03 17.11 14.84
N GLY A 113 -7.62 16.38 15.89
CA GLY A 113 -8.08 16.61 17.27
C GLY A 113 -7.29 17.69 18.01
N SER A 114 -6.12 18.07 17.49
CA SER A 114 -5.35 19.19 18.02
C SER A 114 -5.97 20.48 17.45
N GLY A 115 -6.73 21.22 18.26
CA GLY A 115 -7.42 22.47 17.92
C GLY A 115 -6.52 23.64 17.49
N SER A 116 -5.37 23.36 16.87
CA SER A 116 -4.55 24.28 16.10
C SER A 116 -5.34 24.75 14.88
N GLY A 117 -6.22 25.72 15.11
CA GLY A 117 -7.07 26.34 14.11
C GLY A 117 -6.30 26.81 12.88
N SER A 118 -6.96 26.63 11.74
CA SER A 118 -6.89 27.45 10.53
C SER A 118 -5.77 28.50 10.49
N GLY A 119 -4.68 28.14 9.83
CA GLY A 119 -3.72 29.08 9.28
C GLY A 119 -3.52 28.77 7.81
N SER A 120 -4.27 29.47 6.95
CA SER A 120 -3.87 29.87 5.60
C SER A 120 -3.16 28.82 4.73
N GLY A 121 -3.87 28.21 3.77
CA GLY A 121 -3.43 27.97 2.37
C GLY A 121 -1.95 27.64 2.05
N LEU A 122 -1.17 27.10 2.98
CA LEU A 122 0.23 26.77 2.82
C LEU A 122 0.30 25.24 2.79
N GLY A 123 0.67 24.72 1.63
CA GLY A 123 0.42 23.34 1.21
C GLY A 123 0.63 22.30 2.31
N SER A 124 -0.40 21.50 2.58
CA SER A 124 -0.29 20.28 3.37
C SER A 124 0.76 19.40 2.74
N ARG A 125 1.94 19.31 3.36
CA ARG A 125 2.99 18.41 2.90
C ARG A 125 2.61 16.99 3.28
N SER A 126 2.97 16.02 2.46
CA SER A 126 2.72 14.62 2.73
C SER A 126 4.03 13.86 2.71
N VAL A 127 4.16 12.86 3.58
CA VAL A 127 5.37 12.05 3.74
C VAL A 127 4.97 10.59 3.60
N VAL A 128 5.73 9.83 2.81
CA VAL A 128 5.52 8.39 2.68
C VAL A 128 6.30 7.67 3.78
N LEU A 129 5.57 6.87 4.55
CA LEU A 129 6.09 5.99 5.57
C LEU A 129 6.07 4.55 5.07
N THR A 130 7.13 3.82 5.41
CA THR A 130 7.23 2.40 5.14
C THR A 130 7.36 1.64 6.47
N ALA A 131 6.38 0.80 6.76
CA ALA A 131 6.46 -0.21 7.80
C ALA A 131 7.13 -1.47 7.22
N VAL A 132 8.35 -1.77 7.68
CA VAL A 132 9.13 -2.95 7.29
C VAL A 132 8.95 -4.02 8.36
N VAL A 133 8.28 -5.11 8.01
CA VAL A 133 7.96 -6.19 8.94
C VAL A 133 9.13 -7.18 8.94
N ARG A 134 9.95 -7.17 10.01
CA ARG A 134 11.07 -8.12 10.17
C ARG A 134 10.68 -9.36 10.96
N GLY A 135 9.64 -9.26 11.78
CA GLY A 135 9.14 -10.34 12.61
C GLY A 135 8.28 -11.33 11.83
N LYS A 136 7.95 -12.43 12.50
CA LYS A 136 6.93 -13.37 12.02
C LYS A 136 5.55 -12.76 12.29
N GLY A 137 4.74 -12.58 11.26
CA GLY A 137 3.40 -12.02 11.37
C GLY A 137 2.65 -12.06 10.04
N ASP A 138 1.32 -12.00 10.10
CA ASP A 138 0.46 -11.96 8.92
C ASP A 138 0.39 -10.53 8.35
N CYS A 139 1.37 -10.19 7.51
CA CYS A 139 1.46 -8.87 6.88
C CYS A 139 0.28 -8.60 5.92
N ASP A 140 -0.19 -9.61 5.19
CA ASP A 140 -1.30 -9.47 4.25
C ASP A 140 -2.62 -9.28 5.01
N GLY A 141 -2.85 -10.05 6.09
CA GLY A 141 -4.00 -9.88 6.98
C GLY A 141 -4.00 -8.53 7.71
N PHE A 142 -2.83 -8.07 8.19
CA PHE A 142 -2.70 -6.73 8.77
C PHE A 142 -3.05 -5.65 7.74
N LEU A 143 -2.54 -5.76 6.50
CA LEU A 143 -2.85 -4.78 5.45
C LEU A 143 -4.35 -4.75 5.13
N GLY A 144 -5.01 -5.92 5.06
CA GLY A 144 -6.46 -6.00 4.91
C GLY A 144 -7.21 -5.27 6.04
N LYS A 145 -6.87 -5.57 7.30
CA LYS A 145 -7.47 -4.89 8.47
C LYS A 145 -7.18 -3.40 8.52
N PHE A 146 -6.01 -3.00 8.03
CA PHE A 146 -5.62 -1.60 7.94
C PHE A 146 -6.49 -0.84 6.94
N TRP A 147 -6.74 -1.43 5.76
CA TRP A 147 -7.70 -0.89 4.80
C TRP A 147 -9.12 -0.82 5.37
N ASP A 148 -9.58 -1.89 6.02
CA ASP A 148 -10.92 -1.93 6.61
C ASP A 148 -11.09 -0.83 7.66
N SER A 149 -10.13 -0.72 8.59
CA SER A 149 -10.17 0.28 9.67
C SER A 149 -10.08 1.70 9.11
N TRP A 150 -9.24 1.92 8.09
CA TRP A 150 -9.11 3.23 7.45
C TRP A 150 -10.35 3.63 6.65
N ARG A 151 -11.02 2.68 5.98
CA ARG A 151 -12.27 2.96 5.26
C ARG A 151 -13.48 3.12 6.17
N ALA A 152 -13.49 2.40 7.31
CA ALA A 152 -14.58 2.47 8.28
C ALA A 152 -14.71 3.83 8.97
N ARG A 153 -13.64 4.64 8.98
CA ARG A 153 -13.62 6.01 9.54
C ARG A 153 -14.25 6.10 10.94
N ALA A 154 -13.96 5.13 11.80
CA ALA A 154 -14.54 5.05 13.15
C ALA A 154 -14.23 6.28 14.02
N TRP A 155 -13.22 7.08 13.66
CA TRP A 155 -12.86 8.33 14.32
C TRP A 155 -13.77 9.52 13.97
N GLU A 156 -14.62 9.42 12.94
CA GLU A 156 -15.55 10.47 12.53
C GLU A 156 -16.89 10.41 13.26
N THR A 157 -17.14 9.37 14.05
CA THR A 157 -18.44 9.15 14.70
C THR A 157 -18.68 10.01 15.94
N ASN A 158 -18.34 11.30 15.89
CA ASN A 158 -18.75 12.25 16.92
C ASN A 158 -19.48 13.47 16.31
N GLU A 159 -20.75 13.57 16.69
CA GLU A 159 -21.67 14.71 16.55
C GLU A 159 -22.41 14.89 15.21
N THR A 160 -23.33 13.97 14.94
CA THR A 160 -24.69 14.41 14.59
C THR A 160 -25.71 13.44 15.19
N SER A 161 -26.47 13.98 16.15
CA SER A 161 -27.69 13.43 16.75
C SER A 161 -27.55 12.50 17.97
N GLY A 162 -27.71 13.12 19.15
CA GLY A 162 -28.77 12.71 20.08
C GLY A 162 -28.42 11.70 21.16
N SER A 163 -28.35 12.20 22.39
CA SER A 163 -28.31 11.48 23.67
C SER A 163 -29.17 10.22 23.71
N GLY A 164 -28.54 9.11 24.09
CA GLY A 164 -29.23 7.84 24.32
C GLY A 164 -28.31 6.76 24.86
N SER A 165 -27.48 7.06 25.86
CA SER A 165 -26.89 5.98 26.66
C SER A 165 -28.02 5.31 27.45
N SER A 166 -28.30 4.04 27.15
CA SER A 166 -28.65 3.12 28.22
C SER A 166 -27.94 1.81 27.94
N SER A 167 -26.88 1.62 28.73
CA SER A 167 -26.31 0.32 29.04
C SER A 167 -27.41 -0.62 29.54
N VAL A 168 -27.63 -1.74 28.85
CA VAL A 168 -28.26 -2.90 29.48
C VAL A 168 -27.15 -3.92 29.78
N SER A 169 -26.60 -3.82 30.98
CA SER A 169 -25.96 -4.96 31.63
C SER A 169 -27.03 -5.60 32.50
N GLY A 170 -27.56 -6.73 32.05
CA GLY A 170 -28.31 -7.65 32.91
C GLY A 170 -27.34 -8.49 33.72
N SER A 171 -27.35 -8.33 35.04
CA SER A 171 -27.07 -9.42 35.98
C SER A 171 -28.01 -9.24 37.16
N GLY A 172 -28.86 -10.24 37.38
CA GLY A 172 -29.88 -10.23 38.42
C GLY A 172 -29.33 -10.65 39.77
N THR A 173 -29.84 -10.03 40.82
CA THR A 173 -30.26 -10.69 42.07
C THR A 173 -31.14 -9.69 42.83
N GLY A 174 -32.33 -10.13 43.23
CA GLY A 174 -33.39 -9.25 43.70
C GLY A 174 -33.27 -8.79 45.15
N THR A 175 -34.02 -7.73 45.49
CA THR A 175 -34.80 -7.60 46.72
C THR A 175 -35.58 -6.27 46.73
N GLY A 176 -36.88 -6.35 47.00
CA GLY A 176 -37.63 -5.42 47.87
C GLY A 176 -37.92 -3.96 47.46
N THR A 177 -39.23 -3.70 47.30
CA THR A 177 -40.01 -2.52 47.78
C THR A 177 -39.92 -1.14 47.10
N GLY A 178 -41.09 -0.60 46.69
CA GLY A 178 -41.39 0.85 46.72
C GLY A 178 -42.08 1.53 45.51
N THR A 179 -43.42 1.45 45.44
CA THR A 179 -44.44 2.52 45.22
C THR A 179 -44.30 3.66 44.16
N GLY A 180 -45.29 3.76 43.24
CA GLY A 180 -45.89 4.98 42.58
C GLY A 180 -44.98 5.89 41.71
N THR A 181 -45.33 6.48 40.55
CA THR A 181 -46.57 7.14 40.06
C THR A 181 -46.32 7.52 38.57
N GLY A 182 -47.36 7.62 37.72
CA GLY A 182 -47.23 7.73 36.25
C GLY A 182 -46.83 9.10 35.65
N GLY A 183 -46.49 9.09 34.35
CA GLY A 183 -46.36 10.30 33.51
C GLY A 183 -45.82 10.08 32.08
N GLY A 184 -46.67 10.34 31.06
CA GLY A 184 -46.33 11.00 29.79
C GLY A 184 -45.79 10.19 28.59
N LEU A 185 -46.68 9.78 27.66
CA LEU A 185 -46.36 9.11 26.37
C LEU A 185 -46.43 10.06 25.15
N TYR A 186 -45.98 11.31 25.24
CA TYR A 186 -45.85 12.15 24.06
C TYR A 186 -44.65 13.10 24.15
N SER A 187 -43.76 13.04 23.16
CA SER A 187 -42.79 14.10 22.89
C SER A 187 -43.37 15.03 21.83
N SER A 188 -43.14 16.34 21.96
CA SER A 188 -43.72 17.44 21.18
C SER A 188 -43.28 17.55 19.71
N ASP A 189 -42.87 16.45 19.08
CA ASP A 189 -42.36 16.45 17.71
C ASP A 189 -42.87 15.22 16.95
N GLY A 190 -44.21 15.10 16.81
CA GLY A 190 -44.95 14.34 15.78
C GLY A 190 -44.59 12.89 15.43
N SER A 191 -43.56 12.31 16.03
CA SER A 191 -42.91 11.09 15.59
C SER A 191 -43.14 10.01 16.64
N VAL A 192 -43.95 9.02 16.25
CA VAL A 192 -44.18 7.81 17.01
C VAL A 192 -42.85 7.07 17.14
N ARG A 193 -42.27 7.09 18.35
CA ARG A 193 -41.12 6.24 18.68
C ARG A 193 -41.62 4.79 18.71
N MET A 194 -41.54 4.09 17.58
CA MET A 194 -41.72 2.64 17.52
C MET A 194 -40.50 1.97 18.18
N VAL A 195 -40.59 1.73 19.48
CA VAL A 195 -39.58 0.98 20.25
C VAL A 195 -40.10 -0.45 20.45
N GLY A 196 -39.46 -1.42 19.79
CA GLY A 196 -39.78 -2.85 19.90
C GLY A 196 -39.01 -3.70 18.89
N VAL A 197 -39.06 -5.03 19.04
CA VAL A 197 -38.37 -6.04 18.18
C VAL A 197 -38.67 -5.85 16.69
N ALA A 198 -39.87 -5.35 16.35
CA ALA A 198 -40.26 -5.01 14.98
C ALA A 198 -39.42 -3.85 14.37
N GLY A 199 -38.93 -2.92 15.19
CA GLY A 199 -38.06 -1.82 14.75
C GLY A 199 -36.63 -2.26 14.45
N ILE A 200 -36.13 -3.26 15.19
CA ILE A 200 -34.80 -3.86 14.94
C ILE A 200 -34.81 -4.64 13.62
N LEU A 201 -35.83 -5.47 13.40
CA LEU A 201 -35.98 -6.25 12.17
C LEU A 201 -36.09 -5.37 10.92
N ARG A 202 -36.81 -4.24 11.02
CA ARG A 202 -36.91 -3.27 9.93
C ARG A 202 -35.57 -2.59 9.63
N LYS A 203 -34.82 -2.22 10.67
CA LYS A 203 -33.48 -1.61 10.50
C LYS A 203 -32.48 -2.61 9.90
N GLU A 204 -32.55 -3.87 10.30
CA GLU A 204 -31.72 -4.94 9.73
C GLU A 204 -32.04 -5.14 8.24
N GLN A 205 -33.33 -5.23 7.89
CA GLN A 205 -33.77 -5.34 6.48
C GLN A 205 -33.31 -4.14 5.63
N GLU A 206 -33.42 -2.91 6.13
CA GLU A 206 -32.94 -1.70 5.44
C GLU A 206 -31.41 -1.71 5.24
N LEU A 207 -30.65 -2.27 6.20
CA LEU A 207 -29.20 -2.47 6.05
C LEU A 207 -28.88 -3.50 4.95
N TRP A 208 -29.61 -4.61 4.90
CA TRP A 208 -29.45 -5.61 3.84
C TRP A 208 -29.77 -5.03 2.46
N GLU A 209 -30.86 -4.26 2.33
CA GLU A 209 -31.25 -3.62 1.07
C GLU A 209 -30.25 -2.55 0.62
N SER A 210 -29.70 -1.76 1.56
CA SER A 210 -28.64 -0.79 1.23
C SER A 210 -27.32 -1.45 0.82
N THR A 211 -26.99 -2.58 1.45
CA THR A 211 -25.78 -3.36 1.13
C THR A 211 -25.90 -4.05 -0.23
N ASP A 212 -27.07 -4.63 -0.53
CA ASP A 212 -27.34 -5.26 -1.83
C ASP A 212 -27.28 -4.24 -2.97
N LYS A 213 -27.87 -3.05 -2.76
CA LYS A 213 -27.79 -1.95 -3.73
C LYS A 213 -26.35 -1.48 -3.95
N SER A 214 -25.56 -1.35 -2.89
CA SER A 214 -24.14 -0.97 -3.00
C SER A 214 -23.32 -2.04 -3.73
N LEU A 215 -23.66 -3.32 -3.56
CA LEU A 215 -23.01 -4.44 -4.21
C LEU A 215 -23.37 -4.52 -5.70
N GLN A 216 -24.63 -4.25 -6.06
CA GLN A 216 -25.06 -4.14 -7.47
C GLN A 216 -24.38 -2.97 -8.19
N ASP A 217 -24.26 -1.81 -7.54
CA ASP A 217 -23.57 -0.63 -8.10
C ASP A 217 -22.07 -0.91 -8.34
N ALA A 218 -21.42 -1.61 -7.39
CA ALA A 218 -20.04 -2.06 -7.56
C ALA A 218 -19.87 -3.04 -8.73
N PHE A 219 -20.83 -3.94 -8.98
CA PHE A 219 -20.80 -4.82 -10.15
C PHE A 219 -21.02 -4.08 -11.46
N GLN A 220 -21.86 -3.04 -11.45
CA GLN A 220 -22.10 -2.21 -12.63
C GLN A 220 -20.84 -1.41 -13.01
N ASP A 221 -20.14 -0.85 -12.02
CA ASP A 221 -18.88 -0.14 -12.24
C ASP A 221 -17.76 -1.10 -12.70
N LEU A 222 -17.69 -2.31 -12.14
CA LEU A 222 -16.76 -3.34 -12.61
C LEU A 222 -17.03 -3.67 -14.08
N ASN A 223 -18.29 -3.83 -14.48
CA ASN A 223 -18.64 -4.15 -15.86
C ASN A 223 -18.30 -2.99 -16.82
N ALA A 224 -18.49 -1.74 -16.39
CA ALA A 224 -18.06 -0.56 -17.14
C ALA A 224 -16.53 -0.50 -17.29
N LEU A 225 -15.78 -0.85 -16.23
CA LEU A 225 -14.33 -0.95 -16.26
C LEU A 225 -13.85 -2.09 -17.17
N MET A 226 -14.46 -3.27 -17.10
CA MET A 226 -14.16 -4.40 -18.00
C MET A 226 -14.43 -4.04 -19.46
N SER A 227 -15.52 -3.29 -19.74
CA SER A 227 -15.82 -2.80 -21.09
C SER A 227 -14.72 -1.87 -21.61
N LYS A 228 -14.27 -0.90 -20.79
CA LYS A 228 -13.18 0.01 -21.17
C LYS A 228 -11.85 -0.71 -21.36
N ALA A 229 -11.55 -1.68 -20.49
CA ALA A 229 -10.36 -2.50 -20.63
C ALA A 229 -10.40 -3.35 -21.92
N LYS A 230 -11.57 -3.89 -22.28
CA LYS A 230 -11.76 -4.63 -23.53
C LYS A 230 -11.56 -3.75 -24.76
N GLU A 231 -12.06 -2.52 -24.75
CA GLU A 231 -11.83 -1.55 -25.83
C GLU A 231 -10.34 -1.19 -25.97
N MET A 232 -9.64 -0.99 -24.84
CA MET A 232 -8.20 -0.71 -24.84
C MET A 232 -7.37 -1.92 -25.34
N VAL A 233 -7.75 -3.13 -24.96
CA VAL A 233 -7.11 -4.37 -25.44
C VAL A 233 -7.38 -4.58 -26.93
N MET A 234 -8.60 -4.37 -27.41
CA MET A 234 -8.91 -4.44 -28.85
C MET A 234 -8.15 -3.39 -29.65
N LEU A 235 -7.93 -2.18 -29.11
CA LEU A 235 -7.11 -1.16 -29.75
C LEU A 235 -5.63 -1.60 -29.84
N ALA A 236 -5.08 -2.15 -28.76
CA ALA A 236 -3.73 -2.68 -28.73
C ALA A 236 -3.55 -3.85 -29.70
N GLU A 237 -4.53 -4.77 -29.77
CA GLU A 237 -4.54 -5.87 -30.72
C GLU A 237 -4.65 -5.36 -32.17
N LYS A 238 -5.51 -4.36 -32.44
CA LYS A 238 -5.63 -3.73 -33.76
C LYS A 238 -4.35 -3.01 -34.17
N MET A 239 -3.65 -2.37 -33.24
CA MET A 239 -2.34 -1.75 -33.49
C MET A 239 -1.27 -2.82 -33.76
N ARG A 240 -1.24 -3.90 -32.97
CA ARG A 240 -0.36 -5.05 -33.21
C ARG A 240 -0.63 -5.67 -34.58
N GLN A 241 -1.90 -5.82 -34.95
CA GLN A 241 -2.31 -6.38 -36.23
C GLN A 241 -2.00 -5.42 -37.39
N LYS A 242 -2.09 -4.09 -37.19
CA LYS A 242 -1.58 -3.11 -38.16
C LYS A 242 -0.06 -3.13 -38.31
N LEU A 243 0.70 -3.36 -37.23
CA LEU A 243 2.16 -3.51 -37.30
C LEU A 243 2.55 -4.82 -38.02
N LEU A 244 1.78 -5.89 -37.84
CA LEU A 244 2.03 -7.17 -38.53
C LEU A 244 1.51 -7.19 -39.97
N SER A 245 0.39 -6.49 -40.26
CA SER A 245 -0.17 -6.36 -41.61
C SER A 245 0.48 -5.25 -42.43
N GLY A 246 1.16 -4.29 -41.80
CA GLY A 246 1.98 -3.27 -42.45
C GLY A 246 3.23 -3.83 -43.16
N THR A 247 3.58 -5.09 -42.87
CA THR A 247 4.67 -5.83 -43.56
C THR A 247 4.19 -6.55 -44.83
N ASN A 248 2.88 -6.64 -45.09
CA ASN A 248 2.34 -7.48 -46.17
C ASN A 248 1.77 -6.73 -47.39
N SER A 249 1.94 -5.41 -47.45
CA SER A 249 1.44 -4.58 -48.55
C SER A 249 2.48 -3.62 -49.12
N GLN A 250 3.68 -4.12 -49.44
CA GLN A 250 4.51 -3.50 -50.48
C GLN A 250 5.58 -4.48 -50.99
N ALA A 251 5.14 -5.62 -51.52
CA ALA A 251 5.94 -6.38 -52.46
C ALA A 251 5.72 -5.81 -53.86
N SER A 252 6.31 -4.66 -54.18
CA SER A 252 6.69 -4.31 -55.55
C SER A 252 7.54 -3.04 -55.58
N ALA A 253 8.73 -3.21 -56.16
CA ALA A 253 9.60 -2.21 -56.77
C ALA A 253 10.50 -1.33 -55.87
N THR A 254 11.80 -1.62 -56.03
CA THR A 254 12.95 -0.70 -56.12
C THR A 254 13.52 -0.05 -54.85
N ASN A 255 14.69 -0.60 -54.45
CA ASN A 255 15.93 0.07 -54.05
C ASN A 255 15.88 1.32 -53.13
N ASP A 256 16.58 1.17 -51.98
CA ASP A 256 17.55 2.14 -51.44
C ASP A 256 17.16 3.17 -50.36
N GLU A 257 16.19 2.91 -49.48
CA GLU A 257 15.84 3.87 -48.41
C GLU A 257 15.63 3.25 -46.99
N ASP A 258 16.15 2.04 -46.71
CA ASP A 258 15.87 1.31 -45.44
C ASP A 258 16.99 1.37 -44.38
N MET A 259 17.91 2.34 -44.50
CA MET A 259 18.98 2.56 -43.50
C MET A 259 18.66 3.69 -42.50
N GLY A 260 17.77 4.62 -42.83
CA GLY A 260 17.44 5.77 -41.97
C GLY A 260 16.47 5.46 -40.82
N SER A 261 15.53 4.53 -41.03
CA SER A 261 14.42 4.28 -40.10
C SER A 261 14.83 3.52 -38.83
N LYS A 262 15.88 2.68 -38.92
CA LYS A 262 16.34 1.82 -37.81
C LYS A 262 17.28 2.55 -36.86
N GLU A 263 18.10 3.46 -37.38
CA GLU A 263 18.99 4.30 -36.59
C GLU A 263 18.21 5.39 -35.86
N GLU A 264 17.24 6.03 -36.51
CA GLU A 264 16.33 6.97 -35.87
C GLU A 264 15.48 6.29 -34.78
N MET A 265 14.95 5.09 -35.04
CA MET A 265 14.22 4.31 -34.02
C MET A 265 15.11 3.95 -32.82
N GLN A 266 16.41 3.75 -33.04
CA GLN A 266 17.38 3.44 -31.99
C GLN A 266 17.76 4.70 -31.19
N ASP A 267 17.87 5.86 -31.85
CA ASP A 267 18.16 7.15 -31.23
C ASP A 267 16.98 7.66 -30.37
N TRP A 268 15.74 7.48 -30.84
CA TRP A 268 14.53 7.74 -30.04
C TRP A 268 14.42 6.82 -28.82
N LEU A 269 14.81 5.55 -28.91
CA LEU A 269 14.83 4.61 -27.77
C LEU A 269 15.92 4.94 -26.74
N LEU A 270 17.08 5.44 -27.20
CA LEU A 270 18.19 5.88 -26.35
C LEU A 270 17.88 7.19 -25.62
N SER A 271 17.17 8.11 -26.29
CA SER A 271 16.79 9.42 -25.76
C SER A 271 15.64 9.35 -24.74
N VAL A 272 14.79 8.31 -24.78
CA VAL A 272 13.68 8.08 -23.84
C VAL A 272 14.13 7.41 -22.53
N GLY A 273 15.42 7.09 -22.36
CA GLY A 273 15.97 6.62 -21.07
C GLY A 273 15.47 5.23 -20.64
N ILE A 274 14.81 4.49 -21.54
CA ILE A 274 14.55 3.06 -21.35
C ILE A 274 15.83 2.33 -21.75
N ILE A 275 16.74 2.22 -20.77
CA ILE A 275 17.72 1.14 -20.74
C ILE A 275 16.90 -0.14 -20.86
N SER A 276 16.85 -0.71 -22.07
CA SER A 276 16.19 -1.98 -22.33
C SER A 276 16.74 -3.00 -21.32
N PRO A 277 15.92 -3.49 -20.37
CA PRO A 277 16.25 -4.73 -19.72
C PRO A 277 16.01 -5.78 -20.79
N VAL A 278 17.08 -6.22 -21.46
CA VAL A 278 17.02 -7.36 -22.38
C VAL A 278 16.70 -8.59 -21.52
N THR A 279 15.42 -8.81 -21.20
CA THR A 279 14.97 -10.01 -20.53
C THR A 279 14.86 -11.13 -21.55
N LYS A 280 15.16 -12.33 -21.07
CA LYS A 280 15.31 -13.58 -21.80
C LYS A 280 14.06 -13.96 -22.61
N GLU A 281 12.91 -13.36 -22.31
CA GLU A 281 11.62 -13.80 -22.83
C GLU A 281 11.24 -13.22 -24.21
N SER A 282 11.82 -12.09 -24.66
CA SER A 282 11.34 -11.43 -25.90
C SER A 282 12.31 -11.41 -27.10
N ALA A 283 13.53 -11.94 -26.95
CA ALA A 283 14.55 -11.90 -28.01
C ALA A 283 15.42 -13.16 -28.06
N GLY A 284 14.83 -14.35 -27.88
CA GLY A 284 15.55 -15.62 -27.73
C GLY A 284 16.69 -15.84 -28.73
N ALA A 285 16.49 -15.56 -30.03
CA ALA A 285 17.54 -15.76 -31.04
C ALA A 285 18.57 -14.61 -31.11
N LEU A 286 18.14 -13.35 -31.03
CA LEU A 286 19.03 -12.19 -31.12
C LEU A 286 19.90 -12.03 -29.87
N TYR A 287 19.40 -12.42 -28.70
CA TYR A 287 20.16 -12.44 -27.45
C TYR A 287 21.34 -13.40 -27.52
N HIS A 288 21.10 -14.64 -27.97
CA HIS A 288 22.16 -15.63 -28.14
C HIS A 288 23.17 -15.20 -29.20
N GLN A 289 22.72 -14.56 -30.28
CA GLN A 289 23.60 -14.05 -31.34
C GLN A 289 24.49 -12.88 -30.88
N GLN A 290 23.93 -11.94 -30.11
CA GLN A 290 24.72 -10.84 -29.55
C GLN A 290 25.67 -11.32 -28.45
N LEU A 291 25.23 -12.25 -27.60
CA LEU A 291 26.05 -12.85 -26.57
C LEU A 291 27.20 -13.68 -27.15
N SER A 292 26.94 -14.45 -28.22
CA SER A 292 27.99 -15.22 -28.90
C SER A 292 29.03 -14.31 -29.54
N ARG A 293 28.62 -13.16 -30.09
CA ARG A 293 29.55 -12.19 -30.68
C ARG A 293 30.42 -11.52 -29.61
N GLN A 294 29.82 -11.10 -28.49
CA GLN A 294 30.56 -10.57 -27.34
C GLN A 294 31.54 -11.60 -26.75
N LEU A 295 31.14 -12.87 -26.67
CA LEU A 295 32.01 -13.93 -26.20
C LEU A 295 33.17 -14.17 -27.18
N ALA A 296 32.92 -14.18 -28.50
CA ALA A 296 33.95 -14.36 -29.51
C ALA A 296 35.01 -13.25 -29.47
N ASP A 297 34.58 -11.99 -29.34
CA ASP A 297 35.50 -10.85 -29.22
C ASP A 297 36.32 -10.92 -27.91
N PHE A 298 35.69 -11.33 -26.81
CA PHE A 298 36.37 -11.47 -25.52
C PHE A 298 37.37 -12.62 -25.48
N VAL A 299 37.01 -13.80 -26.02
CA VAL A 299 37.82 -15.03 -25.93
C VAL A 299 39.08 -14.95 -26.80
N ARG A 300 39.13 -14.08 -27.81
CA ARG A 300 40.30 -13.92 -28.68
C ARG A 300 41.58 -13.64 -27.90
N THR A 301 41.56 -12.67 -26.98
CA THR A 301 42.76 -12.27 -26.22
C THR A 301 43.23 -13.32 -25.21
N PRO A 302 42.35 -13.95 -24.40
CA PRO A 302 42.72 -15.10 -23.59
C PRO A 302 43.26 -16.28 -24.41
N LEU A 303 42.64 -16.59 -25.56
CA LEU A 303 42.97 -17.75 -26.39
C LEU A 303 44.36 -17.64 -27.02
N GLU A 304 44.73 -16.46 -27.51
CA GLU A 304 46.09 -16.17 -27.99
C GLU A 304 47.13 -16.29 -26.87
N ARG A 305 46.78 -15.84 -25.65
CA ARG A 305 47.67 -15.95 -24.48
C ARG A 305 47.83 -17.39 -23.98
N ALA A 306 46.81 -18.23 -24.14
CA ALA A 306 46.79 -19.62 -23.68
C ALA A 306 47.34 -20.63 -24.71
N GLY A 307 47.86 -20.17 -25.85
CA GLY A 307 48.45 -21.05 -26.86
C GLY A 307 47.43 -21.75 -27.76
N GLY A 308 46.23 -21.18 -27.93
CA GLY A 308 45.23 -21.63 -28.92
C GLY A 308 44.17 -22.60 -28.41
N MET A 309 44.19 -23.00 -27.14
CA MET A 309 43.15 -23.83 -26.52
C MET A 309 42.86 -23.39 -25.08
N ILE A 310 41.58 -23.32 -24.71
CA ILE A 310 41.14 -23.05 -23.33
C ILE A 310 39.96 -23.98 -22.99
N ASN A 311 39.93 -24.45 -21.75
CA ASN A 311 38.79 -25.19 -21.21
C ASN A 311 37.53 -24.30 -21.11
N LEU A 312 36.37 -24.86 -21.45
CA LEU A 312 35.09 -24.15 -21.41
C LEU A 312 34.79 -23.57 -20.02
N ILE A 313 35.15 -24.30 -18.96
CA ILE A 313 34.96 -23.87 -17.56
C ILE A 313 35.75 -22.59 -17.27
N ASP A 314 37.01 -22.53 -17.71
CA ASP A 314 37.88 -21.38 -17.48
C ASP A 314 37.42 -20.15 -18.27
N VAL A 315 36.95 -20.35 -19.51
CA VAL A 315 36.35 -19.29 -20.33
C VAL A 315 35.11 -18.71 -19.65
N TYR A 316 34.24 -19.55 -19.12
CA TYR A 316 33.03 -19.11 -18.41
C TYR A 316 33.39 -18.25 -17.18
N CYS A 317 34.34 -18.70 -16.36
CA CYS A 317 34.82 -17.94 -15.20
C CYS A 317 35.48 -16.62 -15.61
N LEU A 318 36.34 -16.61 -16.63
CA LEU A 318 37.02 -15.41 -17.13
C LEU A 318 36.02 -14.37 -17.66
N PHE A 319 35.03 -14.80 -18.44
CA PHE A 319 34.01 -13.92 -19.02
C PHE A 319 33.12 -13.30 -17.95
N ASN A 320 32.65 -14.10 -16.99
CA ASN A 320 31.82 -13.58 -15.90
C ASN A 320 32.60 -12.67 -14.94
N ARG A 321 33.91 -12.93 -14.76
CA ARG A 321 34.80 -12.05 -13.98
C ARG A 321 35.02 -10.70 -14.67
N ALA A 322 35.18 -10.69 -15.99
CA ALA A 322 35.36 -9.45 -16.76
C ALA A 322 34.07 -8.62 -16.88
N ARG A 323 32.89 -9.27 -16.85
CA ARG A 323 31.58 -8.59 -16.90
C ARG A 323 31.10 -8.00 -15.58
N GLY A 324 31.87 -8.13 -14.49
CA GLY A 324 31.55 -7.52 -13.19
C GLY A 324 30.38 -8.17 -12.44
N THR A 325 29.84 -9.29 -12.93
CA THR A 325 28.84 -10.11 -12.24
C THR A 325 29.55 -11.09 -11.30
N GLY A 326 30.03 -10.58 -10.17
CA GLY A 326 30.73 -11.38 -9.17
C GLY A 326 29.81 -12.40 -8.49
N PHE A 327 29.81 -13.63 -9.00
CA PHE A 327 29.55 -14.83 -8.22
C PHE A 327 30.68 -15.81 -8.52
N CYS A 328 31.78 -15.64 -7.80
CA CYS A 328 32.74 -16.68 -7.50
C CYS A 328 32.61 -16.99 -6.00
#